data_AF-A0A920R485-F1
#
_entry.id   AF-A0A920R485-F1
#
_cell.length_a   1.000
_cell.length_b   1.000
_cell.length_c   1.000
_cell.angle_alpha   90.00
_cell.angle_beta   90.00
_cell.angle_gamma   90.00
#
_symmetry.space_group_name_H-M   'P 1'
#
loop_
_entity.id
_entity.type
_entity.pdbx_description
1 polymer ?
#
loop_
_entity_poly.entity_id
_entity_poly.type
_entity_poly.pdbx_seq_one_letter_code
_entity_poly.pdbx_strand_id
1 'polypeptide(L)' 'MLLRSEPPSDALSFLKQLENITVINPDANGYIQLETAVLDSSELNRQLVTNNIAVSELILQRASLGNLFRSITSKGES' A
#
# COMPACT_ATOMS: atom_id res chain seq x y z
N MET A 1 -0.81 -0.51 -2.72
CA MET A 1 -0.79 0.60 -1.74
C MET A 1 0.27 1.58 -2.15
N LEU A 2 0.11 2.87 -1.85
CA LEU A 2 1.12 3.91 -2.11
C LEU A 2 1.47 4.58 -0.78
N LEU A 3 2.75 4.84 -0.55
CA LEU A 3 3.25 5.53 0.63
C LEU A 3 4.20 6.65 0.22
N ARG A 4 4.05 7.82 0.82
CA ARG A 4 4.98 8.93 0.71
C ARG A 4 5.55 9.25 2.07
N SER A 5 6.87 9.37 2.15
CA SER A 5 7.61 9.76 3.35
C SER A 5 8.73 10.71 2.99
N GLU A 6 9.12 11.54 3.96
CA GLU A 6 10.23 12.48 3.84
C GLU A 6 11.20 12.28 5.01
N PRO A 7 12.41 11.73 4.78
CA PRO A 7 12.96 11.27 3.51
C PRO A 7 12.41 9.89 3.05
N PRO A 8 12.38 9.61 1.73
CA PRO A 8 11.91 8.32 1.19
C PRO A 8 12.84 7.14 1.50
N SER A 9 14.11 7.43 1.79
CA SER A 9 15.16 6.44 2.04
C SER A 9 14.90 5.61 3.31
N ASP A 10 14.42 6.24 4.38
CA ASP A 10 14.14 5.59 5.66
C ASP A 10 12.95 4.65 5.56
N ALA A 11 11.84 5.11 4.98
CA ALA A 11 10.68 4.25 4.75
C ALA A 11 11.03 3.09 3.81
N LEU A 12 11.78 3.32 2.74
CA LEU A 12 12.19 2.25 1.84
C LEU A 12 13.02 1.19 2.56
N SER A 13 13.95 1.61 3.43
CA SER A 13 14.81 0.72 4.20
C SER A 13 14.00 -0.10 5.20
N PHE A 14 13.03 0.53 5.87
CA PHE A 14 12.11 -0.13 6.79
C PHE A 14 11.19 -1.13 6.07
N LEU A 15 10.59 -0.73 4.95
CA LEU A 15 9.72 -1.61 4.16
C LEU A 15 10.48 -2.84 3.64
N LYS A 16 11.77 -2.71 3.31
CA LYS A 16 12.63 -3.85 2.92
C LYS A 16 12.94 -4.81 4.06
N GLN A 17 12.79 -4.40 5.32
CA GLN A 17 12.95 -5.27 6.49
C GLN A 17 11.67 -6.05 6.80
N LEU A 18 10.52 -5.63 6.28
CA LEU A 18 9.25 -6.28 6.52
C LEU A 18 9.03 -7.41 5.51
N GLU A 19 9.06 -8.65 5.99
CA GLU A 19 8.83 -9.85 5.16
C GLU A 19 7.42 -9.89 4.55
N ASN A 20 6.47 -9.17 5.15
CA ASN A 20 5.06 -9.15 4.75
C ASN A 20 4.73 -8.04 3.73
N ILE A 21 5.75 -7.33 3.22
CA ILE A 21 5.59 -6.23 2.26
C ILE A 21 6.53 -6.44 1.08
N THR A 22 5.95 -6.34 -0.11
CA THR A 22 6.69 -6.33 -1.36
C THR A 22 6.71 -4.91 -1.89
N VAL A 23 7.90 -4.31 -1.99
CA VAL A 23 8.06 -3.03 -2.68
C VAL A 23 8.02 -3.29 -4.19
N ILE A 24 6.98 -2.80 -4.85
CA ILE A 24 6.77 -2.97 -6.30
C ILE A 24 7.51 -1.89 -7.07
N ASN A 25 7.37 -0.63 -6.64
CA ASN A 25 8.06 0.49 -7.26
C ASN A 25 8.43 1.55 -6.20
N PRO A 26 9.72 1.83 -5.99
CA PRO A 26 10.16 2.79 -4.98
C PRO A 26 9.96 4.27 -5.37
N ASP A 27 9.69 4.59 -6.63
CA ASP A 27 9.56 5.98 -7.10
C ASP A 27 8.44 6.12 -8.16
N ALA A 28 7.22 5.77 -7.75
CA ALA A 28 6.02 6.03 -8.54
C ALA A 28 5.54 7.47 -8.29
N ASN A 29 6.10 8.45 -9.02
CA ASN A 29 5.75 9.87 -8.93
C ASN A 29 5.88 10.45 -7.51
N GLY A 30 6.96 10.12 -6.80
CA GLY A 30 7.17 10.54 -5.41
C GLY A 30 6.44 9.67 -4.38
N TYR A 31 5.87 8.54 -4.79
CA TYR A 31 5.29 7.53 -3.90
C TYR A 31 6.01 6.19 -4.03
N ILE A 32 6.17 5.52 -2.91
CA ILE A 32 6.59 4.12 -2.83
C ILE A 32 5.34 3.25 -3.02
N GLN A 33 5.27 2.55 -4.14
CA GLN A 33 4.26 1.54 -4.39
C GLN A 33 4.66 0.23 -3.73
N LEU A 34 3.79 -0.23 -2.84
CA LEU A 34 3.95 -1.45 -2.06
C LEU A 34 2.69 -2.32 -2.13
N GLU A 35 2.92 -3.62 -2.11
CA GLU A 35 1.90 -4.66 -2.03
C GLU A 35 2.06 -5.42 -0.72
N THR A 36 0.94 -5.68 -0.05
CA THR A 36 0.90 -6.50 1.15
C THR A 36 -0.39 -7.30 1.14
N ALA A 37 -0.31 -8.58 1.49
CA ALA A 37 -1.45 -9.48 1.53
C ALA A 37 -2.12 -9.52 2.91
N VAL A 38 -1.42 -9.08 3.96
CA VAL A 38 -1.80 -9.33 5.36
C VAL A 38 -1.82 -8.05 6.19
N LEU A 39 -1.04 -7.03 5.82
CA LEU A 39 -0.86 -5.86 6.66
C LEU A 39 -1.90 -4.77 6.35
N ASP A 40 -2.72 -4.43 7.35
CA ASP A 40 -3.63 -3.29 7.27
C ASP A 40 -2.87 -1.96 7.24
N SER A 41 -3.42 -0.98 6.52
CA SER A 41 -2.83 0.37 6.39
C SER A 41 -2.62 1.05 7.74
N SER A 42 -3.52 0.82 8.71
CA SER A 42 -3.43 1.39 10.05
C SER A 42 -2.26 0.82 10.84
N GLU A 43 -2.00 -0.48 10.69
CA GLU A 43 -0.89 -1.15 11.35
C GLU A 43 0.44 -0.74 10.70
N LEU A 44 0.49 -0.63 9.36
CA LEU A 44 1.65 -0.08 8.67
C LEU A 44 1.99 1.32 9.18
N ASN A 45 0.99 2.20 9.23
CA ASN A 45 1.16 3.58 9.66
C ASN A 45 1.66 3.64 11.11
N ARG A 46 1.07 2.82 12.01
CA ARG A 46 1.51 2.72 13.39
C ARG A 46 2.98 2.31 13.50
N GLN A 47 3.41 1.30 12.74
CA GLN A 47 4.79 0.84 12.76
C GLN A 47 5.76 1.90 12.24
N LEU A 48 5.40 2.60 11.16
CA LEU A 48 6.21 3.69 10.61
C LEU A 48 6.39 4.82 11.64
N VAL A 49 5.30 5.28 12.26
CA VAL A 49 5.35 6.31 13.30
C VAL A 49 6.16 5.84 14.52
N THR A 50 5.99 4.58 14.92
CA THR A 50 6.75 3.99 16.04
C THR A 50 8.26 3.97 15.76
N ASN A 51 8.65 3.79 14.50
CA ASN A 51 10.05 3.82 14.05
C ASN A 51 10.54 5.24 13.71
N ASN A 52 9.82 6.30 14.10
CA ASN A 52 10.13 7.70 13.77
C ASN A 52 10.22 8.00 12.26
N ILE A 53 9.52 7.20 11.43
CA ILE A 53 9.46 7.43 9.99
C ILE A 53 8.32 8.40 9.74
N ALA A 54 8.66 9.61 9.26
CA ALA A 54 7.69 10.64 8.93
C ALA A 54 6.91 10.24 7.67
N VAL A 55 5.69 9.74 7.85
CA VAL A 55 4.76 9.42 6.77
C VAL A 55 3.99 10.68 6.40
N SER A 56 4.27 11.21 5.21
CA SER A 56 3.56 12.36 4.67
C SER A 56 2.18 11.95 4.12
N GLU A 57 2.07 10.77 3.50
CA GLU A 57 0.83 10.31 2.89
C GLU A 57 0.78 8.78 2.74
N LEU A 58 -0.38 8.16 2.98
CA LEU A 58 -0.59 6.72 2.77
C LEU A 58 -1.92 6.50 2.06
N ILE A 59 -1.87 5.97 0.84
CA ILE A 59 -3.02 5.71 -0.02
C ILE A 59 -3.23 4.21 -0.17
N LEU A 60 -4.34 3.73 0.40
CA LEU A 60 -4.77 2.35 0.24
C LEU A 60 -5.60 2.20 -1.04
N GLN A 61 -4.99 1.66 -2.08
CA GLN A 61 -5.73 1.22 -3.27
C GLN A 61 -6.39 -0.13 -2.98
N ARG A 62 -7.46 -0.14 -2.19
CA ARG A 62 -8.38 -1.29 -2.19
C ARG A 62 -9.02 -1.32 -3.55
N ALA A 63 -8.88 -2.44 -4.27
CA ALA A 63 -9.77 -2.75 -5.37
C ALA A 63 -11.19 -2.67 -4.81
N SER A 64 -11.91 -1.59 -5.14
CA SER A 64 -13.26 -1.38 -4.70
C SER A 64 -14.06 -2.61 -5.09
N LEU A 65 -14.68 -3.27 -4.10
CA LEU A 65 -15.57 -4.43 -4.31
C LEU A 65 -16.62 -4.16 -5.40
N GLY A 66 -16.91 -2.89 -5.71
CA GLY A 66 -17.73 -2.47 -6.85
C GLY A 66 -17.30 -3.02 -8.22
N ASN A 67 -16.01 -3.32 -8.45
CA ASN A 67 -15.57 -3.97 -9.69
C ASN A 67 -15.84 -5.48 -9.70
N LEU A 68 -15.83 -6.14 -8.53
CA LEU A 68 -16.13 -7.57 -8.41
C LEU A 68 -17.63 -7.84 -8.57
N PHE A 69 -18.49 -6.94 -8.08
CA PHE A 69 -19.95 -7.12 -8.21
C PHE A 69 -20.48 -6.97 -9.65
N ARG A 70 -19.85 -6.16 -10.51
CA ARG A 70 -20.31 -6.01 -11.92
C ARG A 70 -19.97 -7.19 -12.82
N SER A 71 -18.95 -7.98 -12.48
CA SER A 71 -18.55 -9.11 -13.34
C SER A 71 -19.41 -10.36 -13.14
N ILE A 72 -20.25 -10.39 -12.10
CA ILE A 72 -21.11 -11.56 -11.78
C ILE A 72 -22.49 -11.40 -12.46
N THR A 73 -23.01 -10.18 -12.59
CA THR A 73 -24.35 -9.92 -13.16
C THR A 73 -24.39 -9.80 -14.69
N SER A 74 -23.25 -9.65 -15.38
CA SER A 74 -23.24 -9.63 -16.87
C SER A 74 -23.17 -11.01 -17.53
N LYS A 75 -23.16 -12.11 -16.76
CA LYS A 75 -23.11 -13.48 -17.29
C LYS A 75 -24.44 -14.25 -17.12
N GLY A 76 -25.55 -13.51 -17.01
CA GLY A 76 -26.89 -14.06 -16.77
C GLY A 76 -27.91 -13.79 -17.88
N GLU A 77 -27.52 -13.22 -19.01
CA GLU A 77 -28.42 -12.97 -20.15
C GLU A 77 -27.79 -13.50 -21.45
N SER A 78 -28.09 -14.75 -21.79
CA SER A 78 -28.07 -15.31 -23.14
C SER A 78 -28.86 -16.62 -23.17
#